data_AF-A0A8J7XQG2-F1
#
_entry.id   AF-A0A8J7XQG2-F1
#
_cell.length_a   1.000
_cell.length_b   1.000
_cell.length_c   1.000
_cell.angle_alpha   90.00
_cell.angle_beta   90.00
_cell.angle_gamma   90.00
#
_symmetry.space_group_name_H-M   'P 1'
#
loop_
_entity.id
_entity.type
_entity.pdbx_description
1 polymer ?
#
loop_
_entity_poly.entity_id
_entity_poly.type
_entity_poly.pdbx_seq_one_letter_code
_entity_poly.pdbx_strand_id
1 'polypeptide(L)' 'EYFPSYSPEVNPVEQVWRKVKRWLALILWTNKDELGDQLISAFESDLAMVPIYDYLLL' A
#
# COMPACT_ATOMS: atom_id res chain seq x y z
N GLU A 1 0.19 12.25 -17.39
CA GLU A 1 -0.52 10.95 -17.43
C GLU A 1 -1.99 11.20 -17.12
N TYR A 2 -2.90 10.61 -17.89
CA TYR A 2 -4.34 10.73 -17.63
C TYR A 2 -4.75 9.59 -16.71
N PHE A 3 -5.08 9.91 -15.46
CA PHE A 3 -5.71 8.96 -14.55
C PHE A 3 -7.23 9.10 -14.68
N PRO A 4 -7.96 8.04 -15.08
CA PRO A 4 -9.40 8.09 -15.14
C PRO A 4 -10.01 8.40 -13.76
N SER A 5 -11.04 9.24 -13.75
CA SER A 5 -11.77 9.59 -12.54
C SER A 5 -12.32 8.34 -11.86
N TYR A 6 -12.32 8.32 -10.52
CA TYR A 6 -12.84 7.21 -9.72
C TYR A 6 -12.20 5.84 -10.00
N SER A 7 -10.97 5.82 -10.51
CA SER A 7 -10.26 4.57 -10.83
C SER A 7 -9.06 4.34 -9.89
N PRO A 8 -9.29 4.04 -8.59
CA PRO A 8 -8.20 3.78 -7.64
C PRO A 8 -7.37 2.54 -8.01
N GLU A 9 -7.92 1.62 -8.81
CA GLU A 9 -7.24 0.43 -9.30
C GLU A 9 -6.07 0.73 -10.22
N VAL A 10 -6.08 1.85 -10.94
CA VAL A 10 -4.95 2.28 -11.80
C VAL A 10 -4.01 3.24 -11.09
N ASN A 11 -4.29 3.62 -9.85
CA ASN A 11 -3.42 4.48 -9.06
C ASN A 11 -2.42 3.64 -8.24
N PRO A 12 -1.11 3.71 -8.54
CA PRO A 12 -0.11 2.89 -7.84
C PRO A 12 -0.06 3.20 -6.33
N VAL A 13 -0.33 4.43 -5.92
CA VAL A 13 -0.36 4.83 -4.51
C VAL A 13 -1.48 4.09 -3.78
N GLU A 14 -2.67 4.01 -4.36
CA GLU A 14 -3.81 3.29 -3.76
C GLU A 14 -3.55 1.79 -3.67
N GLN A 15 -2.86 1.21 -4.66
CA GLN A 15 -2.47 -0.20 -4.63
C GLN A 15 -1.49 -0.50 -3.49
N VAL A 16 -0.47 0.34 -3.32
CA VAL A 16 0.51 0.22 -2.22
C VAL A 16 -0.22 0.34 -0.87
N TRP A 17 -1.06 1.36 -0.69
CA TRP A 17 -1.82 1.54 0.54
C TRP A 17 -2.80 0.40 0.82
N ARG A 18 -3.37 -0.24 -0.21
CA ARG A 18 -4.20 -1.44 -0.02
C ARG A 18 -3.39 -2.61 0.57
N LYS A 19 -2.14 -2.81 0.14
CA LYS A 19 -1.26 -3.85 0.71
C LYS A 19 -0.83 -3.51 2.14
N VAL A 20 -0.42 -2.26 2.40
CA VAL A 20 -0.03 -1.79 3.73
C VAL A 20 -1.18 -1.92 4.72
N LYS A 21 -2.40 -1.51 4.35
CA LYS A 21 -3.59 -1.67 5.21
C LYS A 21 -3.89 -3.13 5.54
N ARG A 22 -3.69 -4.06 4.61
CA ARG A 22 -3.86 -5.51 4.87
C ARG A 22 -2.83 -6.02 5.87
N TRP A 23 -1.56 -5.60 5.74
CA TRP A 23 -0.51 -5.94 6.69
C TRP A 23 -0.83 -5.43 8.10
N LEU A 24 -1.22 -4.15 8.22
CA LEU A 24 -1.58 -3.54 9.50
C LEU A 24 -2.83 -4.17 10.15
N ALA A 25 -3.71 -4.79 9.36
CA ALA A 25 -4.88 -5.49 9.88
C ALA A 25 -4.53 -6.88 10.45
N LEU A 26 -3.37 -7.45 10.10
CA LEU A 26 -2.91 -8.76 10.56
C LEU A 26 -1.99 -8.69 11.78
N ILE A 27 -1.49 -7.50 12.11
CA ILE A 27 -0.51 -7.29 13.18
C ILE A 27 -1.17 -6.50 14.31
N LEU A 28 -0.82 -6.86 15.55
CA LEU A 28 -1.26 -6.16 16.74
C LEU A 28 -0.44 -4.88 16.94
N TRP A 29 -1.15 -3.78 17.11
CA TRP A 29 -0.65 -2.49 17.58
C TRP A 29 -1.73 -1.92 18.49
N THR A 30 -1.31 -1.37 19.62
CA THR A 30 -2.20 -0.94 20.72
C THR A 30 -2.23 0.57 20.88
N ASN A 31 -1.25 1.27 20.30
CA ASN A 31 -1.10 2.70 20.37
C ASN A 31 -0.58 3.26 19.03
N LYS A 32 -0.53 4.59 18.96
CA LYS A 32 -0.15 5.31 17.74
C LYS A 32 1.34 5.14 17.39
N ASP A 33 2.20 4.99 18.39
CA ASP A 33 3.65 4.86 18.17
C ASP A 33 3.95 3.49 17.56
N GLU A 34 3.35 2.42 18.11
CA GLU A 34 3.41 1.07 17.54
C GLU A 34 2.85 1.01 16.12
N LEU A 35 1.76 1.72 15.83
CA LEU A 35 1.23 1.84 14.47
C LEU A 35 2.27 2.49 13.53
N GLY A 36 2.99 3.50 14.00
CA GLY A 36 4.08 4.15 13.26
C GLY A 36 5.21 3.19 12.92
N ASP A 37 5.66 2.40 13.91
CA ASP A 37 6.71 1.39 13.73
C ASP A 37 6.28 0.30 12.74
N GLN A 38 5.03 -0.15 12.81
CA GLN A 38 4.48 -1.14 11.88
C GLN A 38 4.31 -0.57 10.46
N LEU A 39 3.99 0.72 10.32
CA LEU A 39 3.96 1.39 9.03
C LEU A 39 5.35 1.41 8.39
N ILE A 40 6.37 1.84 9.11
CA ILE A 40 7.76 1.86 8.61
C ILE A 40 8.17 0.44 8.19
N SER A 41 7.93 -0.55 9.06
CA SER A 41 8.23 -1.96 8.78
C SER A 41 7.52 -2.48 7.53
N ALA A 42 6.26 -2.09 7.31
CA ALA A 42 5.50 -2.49 6.13
C ALA A 42 6.10 -1.94 4.83
N PHE A 43 6.62 -0.70 4.85
CA PHE A 43 7.25 -0.08 3.68
C PHE A 43 8.69 -0.54 3.45
N GLU A 44 9.42 -0.91 4.51
CA GLU A 44 10.75 -1.52 4.40
C GLU A 44 10.70 -2.98 3.95
N SER A 45 9.60 -3.68 4.22
CA SER A 45 9.35 -5.02 3.70
C SER A 45 9.04 -5.00 2.20
N ASP A 46 9.39 -6.08 1.49
CA ASP A 46 9.17 -6.24 0.04
C ASP A 46 7.67 -6.27 -0.37
N LEU A 47 6.75 -6.03 0.58
CA LEU A 47 5.32 -5.87 0.32
C LEU A 47 4.98 -4.62 -0.51
N ALA A 48 5.76 -3.55 -0.39
CA ALA A 48 5.51 -2.29 -1.07
C ALA A 48 5.98 -2.28 -2.54
N MET A 49 6.72 -3.30 -2.99
CA MET A 49 7.05 -3.48 -4.41
C MET A 49 5.80 -3.93 -5.16
N VAL A 50 5.05 -2.93 -5.64
CA VAL A 50 4.06 -3.10 -6.70
C VAL A 50 4.84 -3.01 -8.01
N PRO A 51 4.95 -4.09 -8.81
CA PRO A 51 5.58 -3.99 -10.11
C PRO A 51 4.80 -2.94 -10.92
N ILE A 52 5.53 -1.90 -11.34
CA ILE A 52 5.04 -0.77 -12.15
C ILE A 52 4.24 -1.24 -13.39
N TYR A 53 4.45 -2.48 -13.83
CA TYR A 53 3.86 -2.99 -15.05
C TYR A 53 2.43 -3.51 -14.91
N ASP A 54 1.93 -3.78 -13.70
CA ASP A 54 0.56 -4.29 -13.53
C ASP A 54 -0.51 -3.26 -13.94
N TYR A 55 -0.21 -1.97 -13.85
CA TYR A 55 -1.14 -0.89 -14.25
C TYR A 55 -1.01 -0.48 -15.73
N LEU A 56 0.03 -0.92 -16.44
CA LEU A 56 0.26 -0.62 -17.87
C LEU A 56 -0.27 -1.72 -18.81
N LEU A 57 -0.77 -2.83 -18.26
CA LEU A 57 -1.29 -3.97 -19.02
C LEU A 57 -2.83 -3.96 -19.18
N LEU A 58 -3.50 -2.88 -18.78
CA LEU A 58 -4.93 -2.64 -19.00
C LEU A 58 -5.17 -1.73 -20.20
#